data_AF-A0A258AV19-F1
#
_entry.id   AF-A0A258AV19-F1
#
_cell.length_a   1.000
_cell.length_b   1.000
_cell.length_c   1.000
_cell.angle_alpha   90.00
_cell.angle_beta   90.00
_cell.angle_gamma   90.00
#
_symmetry.space_group_name_H-M   'P 1'
#
loop_
_entity.id
_entity.type
_entity.pdbx_description
1 polymer ?
#
loop_
_entity_poly.entity_id
_entity_poly.type
_entity_poly.pdbx_seq_one_letter_code
_entity_poly.pdbx_strand_id
1 'polypeptide(L)'
;MISESPPNPFFRPPRESTLGDDEVRSHVRAEFHDIRSRFLDRLACACVFDRERFEALLLWLDTLRRCYVAANLPMAASDFDKFSEIADYLEQEAAYSRDQRAECAAALSQWLGIMRQFHLLPEETK
;
A
#
# COMPACT_ATOMS: atom_id res chain seq x y z
N MET A 1 20.01 -14.29 -10.54
CA MET A 1 20.17 -12.81 -10.53
C MET A 1 19.00 -12.25 -9.75
N ILE A 2 19.24 -11.64 -8.60
CA ILE A 2 18.18 -10.98 -7.83
C ILE A 2 17.97 -9.64 -8.52
N SER A 3 16.84 -9.49 -9.20
CA SER A 3 16.42 -8.21 -9.78
C SER A 3 16.12 -7.30 -8.60
N GLU A 4 16.97 -6.31 -8.34
CA GLU A 4 16.65 -5.27 -7.37
C GLU A 4 15.44 -4.48 -7.89
N SER A 5 14.33 -4.50 -7.14
CA SER A 5 13.18 -3.66 -7.43
C SER A 5 13.62 -2.19 -7.49
N PRO A 6 13.12 -1.40 -8.46
CA PRO A 6 13.47 0.01 -8.53
C PRO A 6 13.08 0.73 -7.23
N PRO A 7 13.88 1.72 -6.78
CA PRO A 7 13.56 2.46 -5.57
C PRO A 7 12.24 3.20 -5.76
N ASN A 8 11.41 3.22 -4.71
CA ASN A 8 10.16 3.96 -4.73
C ASN A 8 10.44 5.47 -4.88
N PRO A 9 9.99 6.13 -5.96
CA PRO A 9 10.28 7.55 -6.16
C PRO A 9 9.59 8.45 -5.14
N PHE A 10 8.54 7.95 -4.49
CA PHE A 10 7.76 8.68 -3.48
C PHE A 10 8.17 8.34 -2.05
N PHE A 11 8.88 7.23 -1.84
CA PHE A 11 9.32 6.84 -0.51
C PHE A 11 10.84 6.99 -0.40
N ARG A 12 11.27 7.91 0.46
CA ARG A 12 12.68 8.03 0.83
C ARG A 12 12.91 7.16 2.06
N PRO A 13 13.66 6.04 1.96
CA PRO A 13 14.00 5.26 3.13
C PRO A 13 14.71 6.15 4.15
N PRO A 14 14.42 5.99 5.45
CA PRO A 14 15.12 6.72 6.48
C PRO A 14 16.63 6.47 6.28
N ARG A 15 17.41 7.55 6.20
CA ARG A 15 18.87 7.45 6.07
C ARG A 15 19.40 6.63 7.24
N GLU A 16 20.23 5.64 6.95
CA GLU A 16 20.69 4.63 7.91
C GLU A 16 21.09 5.20 9.29
N SER A 17 20.64 4.50 10.33
CA SER A 17 21.33 4.35 11.62
C SER A 17 21.29 5.48 12.67
N THR A 18 20.18 6.23 12.82
CA THR A 18 19.98 7.03 14.06
C THR A 18 18.58 7.04 14.65
N LEU A 19 17.58 6.56 13.90
CA LEU A 19 16.19 6.60 14.35
C LEU A 19 15.85 5.36 15.17
N GLY A 20 15.23 5.55 16.35
CA GLY A 20 14.71 4.44 17.15
C GLY A 20 13.59 3.69 16.41
N ASP A 21 13.26 2.47 16.85
CA ASP A 21 12.26 1.61 16.21
C ASP A 21 10.91 2.33 15.97
N ASP A 22 10.49 3.19 16.92
CA ASP A 22 9.27 3.99 16.82
C ASP A 22 9.36 5.11 15.76
N GLU A 23 10.54 5.67 15.53
CA GLU A 23 10.75 6.73 14.54
C GLU A 23 10.76 6.18 13.12
N VAL A 24 11.33 4.99 12.90
CA VAL A 24 11.22 4.27 11.63
C VAL A 24 9.76 3.96 11.31
N ARG A 25 9.02 3.43 12.28
CA ARG A 25 7.57 3.17 12.13
C ARG A 25 6.80 4.45 11.84
N SER A 26 7.08 5.54 12.55
CA SER A 26 6.40 6.83 12.35
C SER A 26 6.66 7.43 10.98
N HIS A 27 7.92 7.46 10.54
CA HIS A 27 8.30 7.96 9.20
C HIS A 27 7.61 7.16 8.10
N VAL A 28 7.66 5.84 8.20
CA VAL A 28 7.08 4.95 7.18
C VAL A 28 5.56 5.11 7.10
N ARG A 29 4.86 5.26 8.23
CA ARG A 29 3.42 5.52 8.27
C ARG A 29 3.03 6.89 7.69
N ALA A 30 3.84 7.92 7.93
CA ALA A 30 3.60 9.26 7.38
C ALA A 30 3.66 9.26 5.84
N GLU A 31 4.66 8.61 5.27
CA GLU A 31 4.80 8.48 3.80
C GLU A 31 3.63 7.69 3.18
N PHE A 32 3.17 6.63 3.83
CA PHE A 32 1.99 5.89 3.38
C PHE A 32 0.75 6.75 3.34
N HIS A 33 0.53 7.52 4.41
CA HIS A 33 -0.62 8.40 4.53
C HIS A 33 -0.70 9.35 3.34
N ASP A 34 0.42 9.95 2.96
CA ASP A 34 0.49 10.90 1.85
C ASP A 34 0.23 10.25 0.48
N ILE A 35 0.86 9.10 0.20
CA ILE A 35 0.65 8.38 -1.07
C ILE A 35 -0.81 7.91 -1.16
N ARG A 36 -1.34 7.33 -0.07
CA ARG A 36 -2.73 6.87 0.00
C ARG A 36 -3.71 8.01 -0.20
N SER A 37 -3.55 9.12 0.54
CA SER A 37 -4.46 10.26 0.45
C SER A 37 -4.54 10.79 -0.98
N ARG A 38 -3.39 10.88 -1.67
CA ARG A 38 -3.36 11.35 -3.06
C ARG A 38 -3.92 10.34 -4.05
N PHE A 39 -3.72 9.04 -3.82
CA PHE A 39 -4.32 7.99 -4.64
C PHE A 39 -5.84 8.01 -4.52
N LEU A 40 -6.35 8.01 -3.27
CA LEU A 40 -7.78 8.06 -3.00
C LEU A 40 -8.44 9.34 -3.49
N ASP A 41 -7.79 10.51 -3.33
CA ASP A 41 -8.33 11.77 -3.86
C ASP A 41 -8.51 11.73 -5.39
N ARG A 42 -7.53 11.17 -6.12
CA ARG A 42 -7.67 11.03 -7.58
C ARG A 42 -8.70 9.98 -7.98
N LEU A 43 -8.77 8.87 -7.25
CA LEU A 43 -9.72 7.81 -7.54
C LEU A 43 -11.15 8.27 -7.25
N ALA A 44 -11.38 8.90 -6.10
CA ALA A 44 -12.70 9.33 -5.63
C ALA A 44 -13.19 10.64 -6.27
N CYS A 45 -12.33 11.66 -6.40
CA CYS A 45 -12.75 12.98 -6.86
C CYS A 45 -12.58 13.16 -8.37
N ALA A 46 -11.45 12.68 -8.92
CA ALA A 46 -11.17 12.83 -10.35
C ALA A 46 -11.70 11.66 -11.17
N CYS A 47 -12.17 10.59 -10.52
CA CYS A 47 -12.57 9.34 -11.18
C CYS A 47 -11.49 8.85 -12.14
N VAL A 48 -10.22 8.91 -11.71
CA VAL A 48 -9.06 8.43 -12.49
C VAL A 48 -8.26 7.46 -11.66
N PHE A 49 -8.04 6.27 -12.22
CA PHE A 49 -7.09 5.31 -11.70
C PHE A 49 -5.67 5.83 -11.92
N ASP A 50 -5.03 6.26 -10.83
CA ASP A 50 -3.66 6.72 -10.87
C ASP A 50 -2.68 5.55 -10.70
N ARG A 51 -2.25 4.99 -11.83
CA ARG A 51 -1.32 3.84 -11.85
C ARG A 51 0.00 4.14 -11.14
N GLU A 52 0.58 5.31 -11.34
CA GLU A 52 1.86 5.68 -10.73
C GLU A 52 1.76 5.68 -9.19
N ARG A 53 0.69 6.25 -8.66
CA ARG A 53 0.45 6.28 -7.20
C ARG A 53 0.09 4.90 -6.67
N PHE A 54 -0.65 4.08 -7.43
CA PHE A 54 -0.92 2.70 -7.03
C PHE A 54 0.38 1.87 -6.96
N GLU A 55 1.25 1.97 -7.96
CA GLU A 55 2.57 1.34 -7.95
C GLU A 55 3.44 1.86 -6.79
N ALA A 56 3.34 3.15 -6.45
CA ALA A 56 4.02 3.72 -5.29
C ALA A 56 3.55 3.11 -3.97
N LEU A 57 2.25 2.80 -3.81
CA LEU A 57 1.73 2.09 -2.64
C LEU A 57 2.32 0.67 -2.54
N LEU A 58 2.45 -0.02 -3.67
CA LEU A 58 3.05 -1.37 -3.72
C LEU A 58 4.54 -1.36 -3.36
N LEU A 59 5.28 -0.39 -3.89
CA LEU A 59 6.70 -0.23 -3.56
C LEU A 59 6.90 0.20 -2.10
N TRP A 60 5.99 1.00 -1.54
CA TRP A 60 6.00 1.33 -0.12
C TRP A 60 5.83 0.08 0.74
N LEU A 61 4.88 -0.79 0.40
CA LEU A 61 4.65 -2.07 1.10
C LEU A 61 5.87 -2.98 1.09
N ASP A 62 6.53 -3.11 -0.07
CA ASP A 62 7.78 -3.89 -0.16
C ASP A 62 8.87 -3.29 0.74
N THR A 63 8.96 -1.96 0.78
CA THR A 63 9.95 -1.27 1.61
C THR A 63 9.65 -1.43 3.10
N LEU A 64 8.39 -1.30 3.52
CA LEU A 64 7.93 -1.60 4.88
C LEU A 64 8.37 -3.01 5.29
N ARG A 65 8.10 -4.01 4.44
CA ARG A 65 8.47 -5.40 4.72
C ARG A 65 9.98 -5.55 4.91
N ARG A 66 10.80 -4.93 4.06
CA ARG A 66 12.27 -4.96 4.19
C ARG A 66 12.75 -4.31 5.49
N CYS A 67 12.17 -3.17 5.87
CA CYS A 67 12.52 -2.48 7.12
C CYS A 67 12.21 -3.34 8.35
N TYR A 68 11.03 -3.95 8.41
CA TYR A 68 10.66 -4.82 9.53
C TYR A 68 11.52 -6.08 9.61
N VAL A 69 11.84 -6.70 8.46
CA VAL A 69 12.76 -7.85 8.40
C VAL A 69 14.15 -7.45 8.89
N ALA A 70 14.68 -6.31 8.45
CA ALA A 70 16.01 -5.83 8.84
C ALA A 70 16.09 -5.50 10.34
N ALA A 71 15.00 -4.96 10.91
CA ALA A 71 14.89 -4.65 12.34
C ALA A 71 14.51 -5.86 13.21
N ASN A 72 14.24 -7.03 12.60
CA ASN A 72 13.72 -8.21 13.29
C ASN A 72 12.45 -7.92 14.12
N LEU A 73 11.58 -7.06 13.59
CA LEU A 73 10.32 -6.65 14.22
C LEU A 73 9.13 -7.33 13.54
N PRO A 74 8.07 -7.70 14.29
CA PRO A 74 6.81 -8.11 13.70
C PRO A 74 6.04 -6.89 13.19
N MET A 75 5.44 -6.99 12.01
CA MET A 75 4.46 -5.99 11.56
C MET A 75 3.16 -6.21 12.32
N ALA A 76 2.57 -5.12 12.83
CA ALA A 76 1.30 -5.15 13.52
C ALA A 76 0.16 -4.72 12.57
N ALA A 77 -1.07 -5.16 12.84
CA ALA A 77 -2.24 -4.73 12.07
C ALA A 77 -2.40 -3.19 12.05
N SER A 78 -1.98 -2.50 13.12
CA SER A 78 -1.96 -1.04 13.22
C SER A 78 -1.06 -0.34 12.19
N ASP A 79 -0.08 -1.06 11.64
CA ASP A 79 0.79 -0.56 10.57
C ASP A 79 0.05 -0.49 9.22
N PHE A 80 -1.10 -1.17 9.11
CA PHE A 80 -1.95 -1.25 7.91
C PHE A 80 -3.30 -0.55 8.08
N ASP A 81 -3.35 0.46 8.95
CA ASP A 81 -4.55 1.27 9.16
C ASP A 81 -5.12 1.82 7.84
N LYS A 82 -6.44 1.69 7.66
CA LYS A 82 -7.22 2.11 6.48
C LYS A 82 -6.85 1.44 5.16
N PHE A 83 -6.23 0.25 5.18
CA PHE A 83 -6.05 -0.56 3.97
C PHE A 83 -7.36 -0.96 3.30
N SER A 84 -8.42 -1.12 4.10
CA SER A 84 -9.78 -1.39 3.60
C SER A 84 -10.32 -0.24 2.74
N GLU A 85 -10.01 1.02 3.05
CA GLU A 85 -10.49 2.16 2.26
C GLU A 85 -10.01 2.07 0.79
N ILE A 86 -8.77 1.63 0.57
CA ILE A 86 -8.25 1.40 -0.79
C ILE A 86 -9.04 0.29 -1.50
N ALA A 87 -9.36 -0.80 -0.80
CA ALA A 87 -10.15 -1.89 -1.36
C ALA A 87 -11.57 -1.42 -1.71
N ASP A 88 -12.23 -0.67 -0.82
CA ASP A 88 -13.60 -0.19 -1.01
C ASP A 88 -13.73 0.71 -2.25
N TYR A 89 -12.80 1.67 -2.43
CA TYR A 89 -12.81 2.54 -3.59
C TYR A 89 -12.47 1.81 -4.89
N LEU A 90 -11.52 0.87 -4.85
CA LEU A 90 -11.19 0.03 -6.01
C LEU A 90 -12.36 -0.86 -6.40
N GLU A 91 -13.10 -1.42 -5.44
CA GLU A 91 -14.32 -2.21 -5.66
C GLU A 91 -15.42 -1.36 -6.29
N GLN A 92 -15.67 -0.18 -5.75
CA GLN A 92 -16.66 0.74 -6.30
C GLN A 92 -16.34 1.09 -7.76
N GLU A 93 -15.10 1.49 -8.05
CA GLU A 93 -14.70 1.83 -9.42
C GLU A 93 -14.69 0.61 -10.35
N ALA A 94 -14.31 -0.58 -9.86
CA ALA A 94 -14.40 -1.82 -10.63
C ALA A 94 -15.85 -2.22 -10.95
N ALA A 95 -16.81 -1.86 -10.10
CA ALA A 95 -18.22 -2.17 -10.30
C ALA A 95 -18.90 -1.17 -11.26
N TYR A 96 -18.63 0.12 -11.08
CA TYR A 96 -19.46 1.17 -11.67
C TYR A 96 -18.78 2.02 -12.73
N SER A 97 -17.45 2.00 -12.82
CA SER A 97 -16.75 2.79 -13.83
C SER A 97 -16.90 2.19 -15.23
N ARG A 98 -17.03 3.06 -16.25
CA ARG A 98 -17.08 2.62 -17.65
C ARG A 98 -15.69 2.44 -18.25
N ASP A 99 -14.76 3.33 -17.90
CA ASP A 99 -13.50 3.47 -18.63
C ASP A 99 -12.31 2.78 -17.94
N GLN A 100 -12.39 2.60 -16.61
CA GLN A 100 -11.28 2.11 -15.78
C GLN A 100 -11.63 0.87 -14.96
N ARG A 101 -12.77 0.25 -15.25
CA ARG A 101 -13.25 -0.97 -14.58
C ARG A 101 -12.22 -2.10 -14.60
N ALA A 102 -11.58 -2.34 -15.74
CA ALA A 102 -10.61 -3.42 -15.87
C ALA A 102 -9.35 -3.15 -15.03
N GLU A 103 -8.87 -1.91 -15.00
CA GLU A 103 -7.70 -1.52 -14.20
C GLU A 103 -8.00 -1.59 -12.70
N CYS A 104 -9.16 -1.06 -12.29
CA CYS A 104 -9.57 -1.09 -10.88
C CYS A 104 -9.83 -2.53 -10.40
N ALA A 105 -10.40 -3.41 -11.23
CA ALA A 105 -10.61 -4.81 -10.88
C ALA A 105 -9.27 -5.58 -10.73
N ALA A 106 -8.30 -5.31 -11.60
CA ALA A 106 -6.97 -5.89 -11.49
C ALA A 106 -6.24 -5.39 -10.23
N ALA A 107 -6.28 -4.08 -9.98
CA ALA A 107 -5.72 -3.46 -8.79
C ALA A 107 -6.38 -3.98 -7.51
N LEU A 108 -7.71 -4.13 -7.49
CA LEU A 108 -8.46 -4.69 -6.38
C LEU A 108 -8.03 -6.13 -6.07
N SER A 109 -7.95 -6.98 -7.10
CA SER A 109 -7.53 -8.37 -6.93
C SER A 109 -6.12 -8.46 -6.33
N GLN A 110 -5.20 -7.63 -6.82
CA GLN A 110 -3.85 -7.52 -6.27
C GLN A 110 -3.85 -7.03 -4.82
N TRP A 111 -4.62 -5.98 -4.52
CA TRP A 111 -4.71 -5.39 -3.19
C TRP A 111 -5.32 -6.36 -2.16
N LEU A 112 -6.37 -7.09 -2.53
CA LEU A 112 -6.95 -8.13 -1.69
C LEU A 112 -5.96 -9.28 -1.45
N GLY A 113 -5.16 -9.66 -2.46
CA GLY A 113 -4.08 -10.63 -2.30
C GLY A 113 -3.06 -10.20 -1.23
N ILE A 114 -2.71 -8.92 -1.22
CA ILE A 114 -1.82 -8.30 -0.23
C ILE A 114 -2.46 -8.30 1.16
N MET A 115 -3.72 -7.86 1.28
CA MET A 115 -4.42 -7.84 2.57
C MET A 115 -4.53 -9.24 3.19
N ARG A 116 -4.70 -10.30 2.38
CA ARG A 116 -4.65 -11.70 2.87
C ARG A 116 -3.28 -12.10 3.40
N GLN A 117 -2.19 -11.73 2.70
CA GLN A 117 -0.83 -12.04 3.13
C GLN A 117 -0.50 -11.42 4.50
N PHE A 118 -1.10 -10.26 4.81
CA PHE A 118 -0.96 -9.58 6.08
C PHE A 118 -2.04 -9.94 7.11
N HIS A 119 -2.90 -10.93 6.83
CA HIS A 119 -4.00 -11.35 7.71
C HIS A 119 -4.93 -10.19 8.11
N LEU A 120 -5.16 -9.24 7.19
CA LEU A 120 -6.02 -8.07 7.39
C LEU A 120 -7.48 -8.31 6.99
N LEU A 121 -7.74 -9.41 6.29
CA LEU A 121 -9.09 -9.87 6.00
C LEU A 121 -9.46 -10.97 7.00
N PRO A 122 -10.73 -11.06 7.42
CA PRO A 122 -11.20 -12.20 8.19
C PRO A 122 -10.90 -13.49 7.41
N GLU A 123 -10.41 -14.52 8.10
CA GLU A 123 -10.23 -15.83 7.48
C GLU A 123 -11.57 -16.29 6.91
N GLU A 124 -11.61 -16.63 5.62
CA GLU A 124 -12.80 -17.22 5.02
C GLU A 124 -13.07 -18.53 5.76
N THR A 125 -14.05 -18.53 6.67
CA THR A 125 -14.59 -19.75 7.29
C THR A 125 -15.12 -20.62 6.17
N LYS A 126 -14.35 -21.66 5.84
CA LYS A 126 -14.78 -22.77 4.98
C LYS A 126 -15.91 -23.57 5.62
#